data_AF-A0A2V2RDS6-F1
#
_entry.id   AF-A0A2V2RDS6-F1
#
_cell.length_a   1.000
_cell.length_b   1.000
_cell.length_c   1.000
_cell.angle_alpha   90.00
_cell.angle_beta   90.00
_cell.angle_gamma   90.00
#
_symmetry.space_group_name_H-M   'P 1'
#
loop_
_entity.id
_entity.type
_entity.pdbx_description
1 polymer ?
#
loop_
_entity_poly.entity_id
_entity_poly.type
_entity_poly.pdbx_seq_one_letter_code
_entity_poly.pdbx_strand_id
1 'polypeptide(L)'
;MGESRTVVDRRGFGATMRRDSWWLELIPIIVLLGGFGIYATWRAFEGAYYQVGPYLSPFYSPLIQPRWWPFSPAILILGGPLGFRATCYYYRKAYYRAFFLDPPACAVSESRTHAYRGETSFPLILQNVHRYFLYLAVIFL
;
A
#
# COMPACT_ATOMS: atom_id res chain seq x y z
N MET A 1 37.15 5.16 -23.43
CA MET A 1 35.80 4.77 -23.88
C MET A 1 35.60 3.33 -23.45
N GLY A 2 35.20 3.13 -22.19
CA GLY A 2 35.07 1.79 -21.61
C GLY A 2 33.68 1.25 -21.92
N GLU A 3 33.63 0.18 -22.70
CA GLU A 3 32.40 -0.52 -23.05
C GLU A 3 31.80 -1.12 -21.78
N SER A 4 30.84 -0.40 -21.20
CA SER A 4 30.07 -0.86 -20.05
C SER A 4 29.20 -2.02 -20.51
N ARG A 5 29.72 -3.24 -20.36
CA ARG A 5 29.03 -4.50 -20.66
C ARG A 5 27.62 -4.46 -20.09
N THR A 6 26.65 -4.36 -20.99
CA THR A 6 25.21 -4.40 -20.75
C THR A 6 24.80 -5.79 -20.28
N VAL A 7 25.14 -6.15 -19.04
CA VAL A 7 24.72 -7.41 -18.41
C VAL A 7 23.34 -7.20 -17.79
N VAL A 8 22.31 -7.02 -18.62
CA VAL A 8 20.93 -7.57 -18.53
C VAL A 8 20.23 -7.14 -19.84
N ASP A 9 20.54 -7.79 -20.96
CA ASP A 9 19.63 -7.81 -22.12
C ASP A 9 18.78 -9.09 -22.05
N ARG A 10 17.79 -9.08 -21.15
CA ARG A 10 16.65 -10.00 -21.19
C ARG A 10 15.38 -9.18 -20.98
N ARG A 11 14.79 -8.74 -22.10
CA ARG A 11 13.71 -7.74 -22.19
C ARG A 11 12.33 -8.24 -21.75
N GLY A 12 12.25 -9.28 -20.92
CA GLY A 12 10.99 -9.92 -20.53
C GLY A 12 10.72 -9.78 -19.04
N PHE A 13 9.48 -9.46 -18.67
CA PHE A 13 9.03 -9.40 -17.28
C PHE A 13 9.44 -10.64 -16.48
N GLY A 14 10.08 -10.46 -15.32
CA GLY A 14 10.48 -11.55 -14.43
C GLY A 14 11.76 -12.28 -14.86
N ALA A 15 12.44 -11.85 -15.92
CA ALA A 15 13.77 -12.35 -16.23
C ALA A 15 14.73 -11.97 -15.10
N THR A 16 15.47 -12.96 -14.59
CA THR A 16 16.33 -12.81 -13.41
C THR A 16 17.61 -13.62 -13.57
N MET A 17 18.68 -13.14 -12.94
CA MET A 17 19.95 -13.87 -12.78
C MET A 17 20.04 -14.61 -11.43
N ARG A 18 19.06 -14.41 -10.53
CA ARG A 18 18.97 -15.14 -9.25
C ARG A 18 18.60 -16.61 -9.48
N ARG A 19 19.14 -17.48 -8.64
CA ARG A 19 18.77 -18.91 -8.56
C ARG A 19 17.73 -19.19 -7.48
N ASP A 20 17.44 -18.23 -6.62
CA ASP A 20 16.46 -18.34 -5.55
C ASP A 20 15.07 -17.83 -5.96
N SER A 21 14.07 -18.31 -5.23
CA SER A 21 12.65 -18.01 -5.44
C SER A 21 12.30 -16.60 -4.97
N TRP A 22 12.69 -15.59 -5.75
CA TRP A 22 12.46 -14.17 -5.46
C TRP A 22 10.98 -13.81 -5.20
N TRP A 23 10.04 -14.54 -5.80
CA TRP A 23 8.60 -14.37 -5.60
C TRP A 23 8.15 -14.67 -4.16
N LEU A 24 8.95 -15.41 -3.38
CA LEU A 24 8.63 -15.72 -1.99
C LEU A 24 8.62 -14.45 -1.10
N GLU A 25 9.33 -13.39 -1.47
CA GLU A 25 9.24 -12.09 -0.77
C GLU A 25 7.92 -11.36 -1.10
N LEU A 26 7.35 -11.58 -2.29
CA LEU A 26 6.18 -10.85 -2.79
C LEU A 26 4.86 -11.52 -2.38
N ILE A 27 4.76 -12.84 -2.51
CA ILE A 27 3.51 -13.58 -2.29
C ILE A 27 2.91 -13.32 -0.89
N PRO A 28 3.66 -13.37 0.22
CA PRO A 28 3.12 -13.09 1.54
C PRO A 28 2.54 -11.69 1.64
N ILE A 29 3.17 -10.69 1.00
CA ILE A 29 2.69 -9.31 0.99
C ILE A 29 1.39 -9.22 0.20
N ILE A 30 1.33 -9.81 -1.01
CA ILE A 30 0.12 -9.81 -1.84
C ILE A 30 -1.04 -10.47 -1.09
N VAL A 31 -0.81 -11.64 -0.49
CA VAL A 31 -1.82 -12.43 0.21
C VAL A 31 -2.28 -11.72 1.48
N LEU A 32 -1.36 -11.29 2.34
CA LEU A 32 -1.72 -10.67 3.62
C LEU A 32 -2.32 -9.28 3.41
N LEU A 33 -1.70 -8.43 2.60
CA LEU A 33 -2.19 -7.06 2.39
C LEU A 33 -3.45 -7.05 1.52
N GLY A 34 -3.52 -7.90 0.49
CA GLY A 34 -4.72 -8.07 -0.32
C GLY A 34 -5.87 -8.69 0.47
N GLY A 35 -5.62 -9.78 1.19
CA GLY A 35 -6.61 -10.44 2.04
C GLY A 35 -7.12 -9.52 3.16
N PHE A 36 -6.22 -8.81 3.84
CA PHE A 36 -6.59 -7.80 4.82
C PHE A 36 -7.38 -6.65 4.18
N GLY A 37 -6.99 -6.18 2.99
CA GLY A 37 -7.70 -5.12 2.28
C GLY A 37 -9.14 -5.53 1.94
N ILE A 38 -9.34 -6.74 1.42
CA ILE A 38 -10.67 -7.29 1.13
C ILE A 38 -11.49 -7.42 2.42
N TYR A 39 -10.90 -8.00 3.47
CA TYR A 39 -11.56 -8.17 4.77
C TYR A 39 -11.93 -6.82 5.40
N ALA A 40 -11.01 -5.86 5.43
CA ALA A 40 -11.24 -4.53 5.99
C ALA A 40 -12.32 -3.77 5.21
N THR A 41 -12.33 -3.90 3.88
CA THR A 41 -13.38 -3.32 3.03
C THR A 41 -14.74 -3.93 3.35
N TRP A 42 -14.84 -5.26 3.41
CA TRP A 42 -16.07 -5.93 3.83
C TRP A 42 -16.54 -5.42 5.20
N ARG A 43 -15.66 -5.46 6.22
CA ARG A 43 -16.01 -5.03 7.59
C ARG A 43 -16.34 -3.55 7.69
N ALA A 44 -15.77 -2.72 6.81
CA ALA A 44 -16.16 -1.32 6.70
C ALA A 44 -17.59 -1.20 6.18
N PHE A 45 -17.98 -1.91 5.11
CA PHE A 45 -19.34 -1.77 4.55
C PHE A 45 -20.44 -2.48 5.36
N GLU A 46 -20.12 -3.56 6.07
CA GLU A 46 -21.12 -4.36 6.79
C GLU A 46 -21.87 -3.57 7.87
N GLY A 47 -21.19 -2.66 8.58
CA GLY A 47 -21.84 -1.78 9.56
C GLY A 47 -22.48 -2.51 10.76
N ALA A 48 -22.19 -3.80 10.97
CA ALA A 48 -22.81 -4.65 11.99
C ALA A 48 -21.76 -5.32 12.90
N TYR A 49 -22.22 -5.78 14.07
CA TYR A 49 -21.40 -6.52 15.06
C TYR A 49 -20.12 -5.79 15.50
N TYR A 50 -20.16 -4.47 15.60
CA TYR A 50 -18.99 -3.66 15.96
C TYR A 50 -18.89 -3.35 17.47
N GLN A 51 -19.93 -3.65 18.25
CA GLN A 51 -19.98 -3.40 19.70
C GLN A 51 -20.47 -4.64 20.45
N VAL A 52 -19.76 -4.98 21.54
CA VAL A 52 -20.18 -6.00 22.51
C VAL A 52 -19.97 -5.43 23.92
N GLY A 53 -21.07 -5.08 24.58
CA GLY A 53 -21.03 -4.42 25.89
C GLY A 53 -20.25 -3.10 25.83
N PRO A 54 -19.19 -2.92 26.65
CA PRO A 54 -18.34 -1.73 26.61
C PRO A 54 -17.24 -1.78 25.52
N TYR A 55 -17.10 -2.89 24.80
CA TYR A 55 -16.04 -3.06 23.81
C TYR A 55 -16.50 -2.64 22.43
N LEU A 56 -15.70 -1.78 21.80
CA LEU A 56 -15.90 -1.32 20.43
C LEU A 56 -14.76 -1.83 19.54
N SER A 57 -15.10 -2.31 18.35
CA SER A 57 -14.08 -2.76 17.41
C SER A 57 -13.18 -1.59 16.94
N PRO A 58 -11.86 -1.81 16.76
CA PRO A 58 -10.93 -0.74 16.39
C PRO A 58 -11.28 -0.01 15.09
N PHE A 59 -11.95 -0.69 14.15
CA PHE A 59 -12.39 -0.09 12.88
C PHE A 59 -13.48 0.99 13.04
N TYR A 60 -14.16 1.01 14.19
CA TYR A 60 -15.30 1.88 14.47
C TYR A 60 -14.99 2.91 15.56
N SER A 61 -13.73 2.95 16.04
CA SER A 61 -13.31 3.86 17.11
C SER A 61 -12.64 5.11 16.55
N PRO A 62 -13.08 6.33 16.94
CA PRO A 62 -14.21 6.66 17.82
C PRO A 62 -15.57 6.51 17.12
N LEU A 63 -16.68 6.20 17.83
CA LEU A 63 -17.98 6.02 17.17
C LEU A 63 -18.57 7.36 16.69
N ILE A 64 -18.33 7.73 15.43
CA ILE A 64 -18.86 8.95 14.79
C ILE A 64 -19.96 8.55 13.80
N GLN A 65 -21.22 8.73 14.20
CA GLN A 65 -22.39 8.46 13.36
C GLN A 65 -23.29 9.70 13.21
N PRO A 66 -23.00 10.59 12.23
CA PRO A 66 -23.86 11.72 11.98
C PRO A 66 -25.19 11.28 11.35
N ARG A 67 -26.31 11.90 11.74
CA ARG A 67 -27.66 11.56 11.22
C ARG A 67 -27.80 11.70 9.70
N TRP A 68 -26.95 12.48 9.05
CA TRP A 68 -26.97 12.73 7.60
C TRP A 68 -26.18 11.69 6.79
N TRP A 69 -25.43 10.79 7.44
CA TRP A 69 -24.57 9.83 6.74
C TRP A 69 -25.22 8.45 6.67
N PRO A 70 -25.52 7.93 5.47
CA PRO A 70 -26.23 6.66 5.30
C PRO A 70 -25.30 5.43 5.33
N PHE A 71 -23.99 5.64 5.20
CA PHE A 71 -23.01 4.55 5.20
C PHE A 71 -22.50 4.24 6.60
N SER A 72 -21.71 3.18 6.73
CA SER A 72 -21.16 2.81 8.02
C SER A 72 -20.27 3.93 8.61
N PRO A 73 -20.23 4.07 9.94
CA PRO A 73 -19.37 5.03 10.61
C PRO A 73 -17.87 4.70 10.43
N ALA A 74 -17.53 3.42 10.17
CA ALA A 74 -16.16 2.98 9.96
C ALA A 74 -15.49 3.64 8.74
N ILE A 75 -16.25 3.93 7.66
CA ILE A 75 -15.69 4.52 6.44
C ILE A 75 -15.11 5.92 6.70
N LEU A 76 -15.75 6.70 7.58
CA LEU A 76 -15.32 8.05 7.90
C LEU A 76 -13.95 8.08 8.58
N ILE A 77 -13.71 7.10 9.45
CA ILE A 77 -12.50 7.08 10.28
C ILE A 77 -11.40 6.29 9.59
N LEU A 78 -11.73 5.18 8.94
CA LEU A 78 -10.77 4.28 8.31
C LEU A 78 -9.88 5.00 7.28
N GLY A 79 -10.42 6.02 6.59
CA GLY A 79 -9.67 6.80 5.61
C GLY A 79 -8.40 7.46 6.18
N GLY A 80 -8.44 7.94 7.42
CA GLY A 80 -7.29 8.60 8.06
C GLY A 80 -6.12 7.65 8.29
N PRO A 81 -6.26 6.61 9.14
CA PRO A 81 -5.21 5.62 9.41
C PRO A 81 -4.78 4.86 8.15
N LEU A 82 -5.72 4.53 7.26
CA LEU A 82 -5.39 3.85 6.00
C LEU A 82 -4.57 4.76 5.10
N GLY A 83 -4.98 6.02 4.92
CA GLY A 83 -4.25 7.01 4.13
C GLY A 83 -2.87 7.28 4.68
N PHE A 84 -2.73 7.44 6.00
CA PHE A 84 -1.44 7.61 6.66
C PHE A 84 -0.51 6.41 6.44
N ARG A 85 -1.03 5.18 6.57
CA ARG A 85 -0.25 3.94 6.38
C ARG A 85 0.13 3.72 4.91
N ALA A 86 -0.80 3.95 3.98
CA ALA A 86 -0.56 3.78 2.54
C ALA A 86 0.42 4.81 1.97
N THR A 87 0.43 6.03 2.52
CA THR A 87 1.34 7.10 2.09
C THR A 87 2.68 7.08 2.82
N CYS A 88 2.87 6.26 3.85
CA CYS A 88 4.11 6.22 4.62
C CYS A 88 5.28 5.61 3.81
N TYR A 89 6.46 6.22 3.92
CA TYR A 89 7.69 5.77 3.26
C TYR A 89 8.08 4.34 3.64
N TYR A 90 7.75 3.91 4.86
CA TYR A 90 8.02 2.56 5.31
C TYR A 90 7.24 1.49 4.51
N TYR A 91 6.00 1.79 4.13
CA TYR A 91 5.16 0.86 3.36
C TYR A 91 5.47 0.89 1.86
N ARG A 92 6.19 1.91 1.37
CA ARG A 92 6.63 2.08 -0.03
C ARG A 92 7.14 0.80 -0.67
N LYS A 93 8.07 0.13 0.01
CA LYS A 93 8.72 -1.08 -0.50
C LYS A 93 7.72 -2.20 -0.77
N ALA A 94 6.75 -2.38 0.14
CA ALA A 94 5.82 -3.49 0.09
C ALA A 94 4.93 -3.43 -1.15
N TYR A 95 4.24 -2.31 -1.36
CA TYR A 95 3.28 -2.22 -2.45
C TYR A 95 3.95 -1.96 -3.81
N TYR A 96 5.14 -1.34 -3.86
CA TYR A 96 5.90 -1.23 -5.11
C TYR A 96 6.41 -2.56 -5.63
N ARG A 97 6.94 -3.42 -4.75
CA ARG A 97 7.38 -4.75 -5.18
C ARG A 97 6.21 -5.66 -5.50
N ALA A 98 5.18 -5.67 -4.64
CA ALA A 98 4.07 -6.60 -4.72
C ALA A 98 3.03 -6.27 -5.81
N PHE A 99 2.67 -4.98 -5.98
CA PHE A 99 1.60 -4.57 -6.88
C PHE A 99 2.09 -3.83 -8.13
N PHE A 100 3.11 -2.98 -8.01
CA PHE A 100 3.63 -2.21 -9.15
C PHE A 100 4.81 -2.85 -9.86
N LEU A 101 5.45 -3.86 -9.25
CA LEU A 101 6.57 -4.63 -9.82
C LEU A 101 7.74 -3.73 -10.28
N ASP A 102 8.04 -2.68 -9.52
CA ASP A 102 9.01 -1.63 -9.86
C ASP A 102 10.14 -1.49 -8.82
N PRO A 103 11.33 -2.07 -9.07
CA PRO A 103 11.50 -3.44 -9.57
C PRO A 103 11.09 -4.46 -8.48
N PRO A 104 10.64 -5.67 -8.85
CA PRO A 104 10.11 -6.63 -7.87
C PRO A 104 11.18 -7.15 -6.89
N ALA A 105 12.42 -7.31 -7.35
CA ALA A 105 13.57 -7.63 -6.51
C ALA A 105 14.89 -7.20 -7.18
N CYS A 106 15.99 -7.23 -6.44
CA CYS A 106 17.32 -6.97 -6.99
C CYS A 106 17.67 -8.02 -8.07
N ALA A 107 18.26 -7.58 -9.19
CA ALA A 107 18.60 -8.42 -10.34
C ALA A 107 17.41 -9.15 -11.01
N VAL A 108 16.18 -8.65 -10.80
CA VAL A 108 14.98 -9.05 -11.54
C VAL A 108 14.56 -7.87 -12.42
N SER A 109 14.36 -8.14 -13.71
CA SER A 109 13.87 -7.15 -14.68
C SER A 109 12.47 -6.64 -14.32
N GLU A 110 12.28 -5.34 -14.48
CA GLU A 110 11.01 -4.66 -14.27
C GLU A 110 10.05 -4.87 -15.46
N SER A 111 8.75 -4.71 -15.22
CA SER A 111 7.75 -4.79 -16.29
C SER A 111 7.80 -3.58 -17.23
N ARG A 112 8.23 -2.42 -16.74
CA ARG A 112 8.25 -1.14 -17.47
C ARG A 112 9.62 -0.50 -17.43
N THR A 113 10.31 -0.48 -18.57
CA THR A 113 11.52 0.33 -18.76
C THR A 113 11.15 1.81 -18.70
N HIS A 114 11.42 2.46 -17.57
CA HIS A 114 11.16 3.89 -17.42
C HIS A 114 12.38 4.61 -16.86
N ALA A 115 12.61 5.83 -17.33
CA ALA A 115 13.62 6.70 -16.74
C ALA A 115 13.18 7.07 -15.32
N TYR A 116 14.08 6.93 -14.34
CA TYR A 116 13.78 7.31 -12.96
C TYR A 116 13.58 8.82 -12.85
N ARG A 117 12.36 9.26 -12.54
CA ARG A 117 11.98 10.69 -12.42
C ARG A 117 11.92 11.17 -10.96
N GLY A 118 12.49 10.41 -10.02
CA GLY A 118 12.37 10.70 -8.59
C GLY A 118 10.93 10.67 -8.08
N GLU A 119 10.65 11.38 -6.99
CA GLU A 119 9.35 11.38 -6.31
C GLU A 119 8.28 12.28 -6.95
N THR A 120 8.54 12.77 -8.16
CA THR A 120 7.67 13.71 -8.88
C THR A 120 6.66 13.05 -9.81
N SER A 121 6.75 11.73 -10.01
CA SER A 121 5.88 10.98 -10.91
C SER A 121 5.07 9.93 -10.14
N PHE A 122 3.86 9.62 -10.62
CA PHE A 122 3.15 8.43 -10.17
C PHE A 122 4.02 7.18 -10.44
N PRO A 123 4.14 6.23 -9.49
CA PRO A 123 3.43 6.11 -8.21
C PRO A 123 4.15 6.71 -6.99
N LEU A 124 5.31 7.35 -7.17
CA LEU A 124 6.13 7.95 -6.11
C LEU A 124 5.55 9.24 -5.52
N ILE A 125 4.74 9.95 -6.29
CA ILE A 125 4.08 11.17 -5.83
C ILE A 125 3.15 10.96 -4.62
N LEU A 126 2.59 9.76 -4.44
CA LEU A 126 1.72 9.42 -3.31
C LEU A 126 2.45 9.54 -1.96
N GLN A 127 3.77 9.37 -1.95
CA GLN A 127 4.58 9.49 -0.74
C GLN A 127 4.66 10.93 -0.24
N ASN A 128 4.65 11.91 -1.16
CA ASN A 128 4.62 13.32 -0.79
C ASN A 128 3.28 13.71 -0.11
N VAL A 129 2.21 12.95 -0.35
CA VAL A 129 0.90 13.18 0.29
C VAL A 129 0.92 12.84 1.78
N HIS A 130 1.90 12.05 2.25
CA HIS A 130 2.04 11.68 3.65
C HIS A 130 2.06 12.90 4.59
N ARG A 131 2.69 14.01 4.15
CA ARG A 131 2.74 15.25 4.96
C ARG A 131 1.36 15.78 5.30
N TYR A 132 0.41 15.67 4.39
CA TYR A 132 -0.95 16.17 4.60
C TYR A 132 -1.74 15.25 5.51
N PHE A 133 -1.58 13.93 5.38
CA PHE A 133 -2.15 12.98 6.34
C PHE A 133 -1.56 13.15 7.73
N LEU A 134 -0.27 13.49 7.84
CA LEU A 134 0.36 13.82 9.13
C LEU A 134 -0.27 15.08 9.73
N TYR A 135 -0.46 16.16 8.95
CA TYR A 135 -1.13 17.37 9.47
C TYR A 135 -2.56 17.10 9.93
N LEU A 136 -3.32 16.31 9.17
CA LEU A 136 -4.66 15.89 9.58
C LEU A 136 -4.64 15.06 10.87
N ALA A 137 -3.69 14.14 11.00
CA ALA A 137 -3.55 13.31 12.19
C ALA A 137 -3.19 14.14 13.43
N VAL A 138 -2.28 15.12 13.29
CA VAL A 138 -1.91 16.03 14.38
C VAL A 138 -3.07 16.91 14.82
N ILE A 139 -3.98 17.29 13.91
CA ILE A 139 -5.19 18.06 14.26
C ILE A 139 -6.23 17.17 14.97
N PHE A 140 -6.27 15.88 14.65
CA PHE A 140 -7.27 14.94 15.16
C PHE A 140 -6.92 14.34 16.53
N LEU A 141 -5.63 14.12 16.80
CA LEU A 141 -5.10 13.61 18.09
C LEU A 141 -5.31 14.62 19.22
#